data_AF-A0A352PYN5-F1
#
_entry.id   AF-A0A352PYN5-F1
#
_cell.length_a   1.000
_cell.length_b   1.000
_cell.length_c   1.000
_cell.angle_alpha   90.00
_cell.angle_beta   90.00
_cell.angle_gamma   90.00
#
_symmetry.space_group_name_H-M   'P 1'
#
loop_
_entity.id
_entity.type
_entity.pdbx_description
1 polymer ?
#
loop_
_entity_poly.entity_id
_entity_poly.type
_entity_poly.pdbx_seq_one_letter_code
_entity_poly.pdbx_strand_id
1 'polypeptide(L)'
;MVRGKKGLPAWVDPRKMSLMDEWEGAGEHLNQGRLKADELQMAIEYLYDAIGKLESVEADLSSEAIAIMDLLDKLGDSWLAVNRCRIYTESIVFLEELLIPAMGLIHDAKCMLESCVAWRIGLTDAACRSIVNAVRLAVIEGLRPALEELECWLCETAV
;
A
#
# COMPACT_ATOMS: atom_id res chain seq x y z
N MET A 1 4.20 16.94 62.73
CA MET A 1 4.77 17.65 61.57
C MET A 1 3.87 17.41 60.37
N VAL A 2 3.15 18.44 59.94
CA VAL A 2 2.23 18.42 58.80
C VAL A 2 2.97 18.90 57.56
N ARG A 3 3.02 18.07 56.52
CA ARG A 3 3.16 18.42 55.10
C ARG A 3 2.40 17.30 54.38
N GLY A 4 1.34 17.48 53.61
CA GLY A 4 0.72 18.64 52.99
C GLY A 4 0.03 18.04 51.77
N LYS A 5 -1.21 17.54 51.95
CA LYS A 5 -2.02 17.05 50.83
C LYS A 5 -2.32 18.26 49.94
N LYS A 6 -1.62 18.39 48.81
CA LYS A 6 -2.01 19.34 47.77
C LYS A 6 -3.34 18.83 47.22
N GLY A 7 -4.43 19.52 47.58
CA GLY A 7 -5.74 19.29 47.00
C GLY A 7 -5.67 19.52 45.50
N LEU A 8 -6.24 18.60 44.73
CA LEU A 8 -6.47 18.76 43.30
C LEU A 8 -7.29 20.04 43.06
N PRO A 9 -7.01 20.79 41.99
CA PRO A 9 -7.69 22.06 41.73
C PRO A 9 -9.18 21.83 41.40
N ALA A 10 -10.03 22.80 41.80
CA ALA A 10 -11.49 22.72 41.83
C ALA A 10 -12.22 22.51 40.48
N TRP A 11 -11.48 22.36 39.39
CA TRP A 11 -12.01 22.08 38.05
C TRP A 11 -11.83 20.62 37.61
N VAL A 12 -11.23 19.78 38.46
CA VAL A 12 -11.12 18.33 38.25
C VAL A 12 -12.39 17.67 38.78
N ASP A 13 -13.28 17.29 37.87
CA ASP A 13 -14.49 16.52 38.19
C ASP A 13 -14.08 15.09 38.62
N PRO A 14 -14.40 14.66 39.86
CA PRO A 14 -14.09 13.31 40.34
C PRO A 14 -14.70 12.19 39.49
N ARG A 15 -15.74 12.48 38.69
CA ARG A 15 -16.36 11.53 37.76
C ARG A 15 -15.60 11.38 36.45
N LYS A 16 -14.68 12.29 36.12
CA LYS A 16 -13.76 12.15 34.98
C LYS A 16 -12.50 11.35 35.31
N MET A 17 -12.25 11.05 36.60
CA MET A 17 -11.15 10.16 36.99
C MET A 17 -11.42 8.68 36.68
N SER A 18 -12.68 8.27 36.47
CA SER A 18 -12.97 6.89 36.02
C SER A 18 -12.74 6.67 34.52
N LEU A 19 -12.40 7.72 33.76
CA LEU A 19 -12.01 7.59 32.35
C LEU A 19 -10.51 7.37 32.18
N MET A 20 -9.71 7.45 33.25
CA MET A 20 -8.28 7.12 33.23
C MET A 20 -8.00 5.66 33.62
N ASP A 21 -8.94 4.99 34.29
CA ASP A 21 -8.86 3.54 34.54
C ASP A 21 -9.36 2.70 33.34
N GLU A 22 -9.95 3.33 32.31
CA GLU A 22 -10.28 2.68 31.03
C GLU A 22 -9.11 2.69 30.03
N TRP A 23 -7.96 3.28 30.38
CA TRP A 23 -6.78 3.33 29.51
C TRP A 23 -5.86 2.11 29.62
N GLU A 24 -6.17 1.14 30.46
CA GLU A 24 -5.55 -0.20 30.41
C GLU A 24 -6.18 -1.11 29.33
N GLY A 25 -7.29 -0.67 28.71
CA GLY A 25 -7.93 -1.35 27.56
C GLY A 25 -7.53 -0.80 26.18
N ALA A 26 -6.70 0.24 26.09
CA ALA A 26 -6.28 0.82 24.82
C ALA A 26 -5.26 -0.03 24.04
N GLY A 27 -4.74 -1.11 24.66
CA GLY A 27 -3.95 -2.14 23.99
C GLY A 27 -4.78 -3.12 23.17
N GLU A 28 -6.10 -3.20 23.39
CA GLU A 28 -6.98 -4.16 22.71
C GLU A 28 -7.67 -3.59 21.46
N HIS A 29 -7.69 -2.27 21.28
CA HIS A 29 -8.26 -1.65 20.07
C HIS A 29 -7.29 -1.57 18.87
N LEU A 30 -5.99 -1.83 19.07
CA LEU A 30 -5.02 -1.95 17.97
C LEU A 30 -4.95 -3.37 17.38
N ASN A 31 -5.66 -4.34 17.98
CA ASN A 31 -5.63 -5.76 17.56
C ASN A 31 -6.88 -6.22 16.79
N GLN A 32 -7.81 -5.32 16.43
CA GLN A 32 -9.08 -5.69 15.76
C GLN A 32 -9.00 -5.90 14.23
N GLY A 33 -7.83 -6.09 13.65
CA GLY A 33 -7.69 -6.23 12.19
C GLY A 33 -6.50 -7.06 11.71
N ARG A 34 -6.00 -8.02 12.50
CA ARG A 34 -4.95 -8.92 12.02
C ARG A 34 -5.56 -9.93 11.03
N LEU A 35 -5.07 -9.87 9.79
CA LEU A 35 -5.32 -10.87 8.76
C LEU A 35 -5.00 -12.27 9.30
N LYS A 36 -5.77 -13.27 8.87
CA LYS A 36 -5.35 -14.66 9.10
C LYS A 36 -4.05 -14.93 8.33
N ALA A 37 -3.25 -15.88 8.82
CA ALA A 37 -1.95 -16.18 8.21
C ALA A 37 -2.04 -16.56 6.71
N ASP A 38 -3.12 -17.22 6.29
CA ASP A 38 -3.40 -17.55 4.89
C ASP A 38 -3.77 -16.31 4.07
N GLU A 39 -4.64 -15.45 4.59
CA GLU A 39 -5.01 -14.17 3.95
C GLU A 39 -3.79 -13.25 3.80
N LEU A 40 -2.92 -13.22 4.81
CA LEU A 40 -1.69 -12.45 4.81
C LEU A 40 -0.68 -12.98 3.77
N GLN A 41 -0.47 -14.30 3.73
CA GLN A 41 0.36 -14.96 2.73
C GLN A 41 -0.14 -14.68 1.31
N MET A 42 -1.46 -14.77 1.08
CA MET A 42 -2.06 -14.46 -0.21
C MET A 42 -1.85 -13.00 -0.61
N ALA A 43 -2.03 -12.05 0.32
CA ALA A 43 -1.81 -10.63 0.06
C ALA A 43 -0.35 -10.35 -0.37
N ILE A 44 0.61 -10.96 0.33
CA ILE A 44 2.05 -10.89 0.01
C ILE A 44 2.33 -11.42 -1.40
N GLU A 45 1.79 -12.60 -1.73
CA GLU A 45 1.97 -13.21 -3.06
C GLU A 45 1.45 -12.31 -4.19
N TYR A 46 0.29 -11.67 -3.98
CA TYR A 46 -0.24 -10.72 -4.96
C TYR A 46 0.63 -9.48 -5.14
N LEU A 47 1.25 -8.96 -4.07
CA LEU A 47 2.15 -7.81 -4.19
C LEU A 47 3.47 -8.20 -4.88
N TYR A 48 4.02 -9.37 -4.59
CA TYR A 48 5.19 -9.89 -5.32
C TYR A 48 4.90 -10.04 -6.81
N ASP A 49 3.74 -10.62 -7.15
CA ASP A 49 3.31 -10.80 -8.53
C ASP A 49 3.13 -9.44 -9.25
N ALA A 50 2.52 -8.46 -8.58
CA ALA A 50 2.37 -7.12 -9.12
C ALA A 50 3.72 -6.45 -9.38
N ILE A 51 4.63 -6.49 -8.40
CA ILE A 51 5.97 -5.88 -8.48
C ILE A 51 6.78 -6.52 -9.61
N GLY A 52 6.82 -7.86 -9.69
CA GLY A 52 7.59 -8.56 -10.73
C GLY A 52 7.15 -8.19 -12.15
N LYS A 53 5.83 -8.03 -12.37
CA LYS A 53 5.29 -7.56 -13.64
C LYS A 53 5.67 -6.10 -13.93
N LEU A 54 5.63 -5.21 -12.93
CA LEU A 54 6.01 -3.80 -13.09
C LEU A 54 7.50 -3.63 -13.37
N GLU A 55 8.36 -4.41 -12.71
CA GLU A 55 9.81 -4.44 -12.98
C GLU A 55 10.09 -4.95 -14.41
N SER A 56 9.33 -5.94 -14.89
CA SER A 56 9.39 -6.35 -16.30
C SER A 56 8.98 -5.23 -17.25
N VAL A 57 7.89 -4.51 -16.96
CA VAL A 57 7.44 -3.37 -17.79
C VAL A 57 8.52 -2.29 -17.87
N GLU A 58 9.16 -1.96 -16.76
CA GLU A 58 10.27 -1.01 -16.73
C GLU A 58 11.46 -1.47 -17.59
N ALA A 59 11.84 -2.74 -17.48
CA ALA A 59 12.93 -3.32 -18.26
C ALA A 59 12.63 -3.30 -19.76
N ASP A 60 11.41 -3.68 -20.15
CA ASP A 60 10.97 -3.74 -21.54
C ASP A 60 10.89 -2.35 -22.18
N LEU A 61 10.38 -1.35 -21.44
CA LEU A 61 10.37 0.05 -21.87
C LEU A 61 11.76 0.66 -22.02
N SER A 62 12.74 0.12 -21.30
CA SER A 62 14.15 0.51 -21.40
C SER A 62 14.89 -0.20 -22.54
N SER A 63 14.22 -1.14 -23.23
CA SER A 63 14.76 -1.88 -24.37
C SER A 63 14.33 -1.28 -25.71
N GLU A 64 15.07 -1.58 -26.78
CA GLU A 64 14.76 -1.10 -28.14
C GLU A 64 13.58 -1.84 -28.80
N ALA A 65 13.10 -2.95 -28.23
CA ALA A 65 12.08 -3.82 -28.80
C ALA A 65 10.80 -3.81 -27.95
N ILE A 66 9.99 -2.76 -28.11
CA ILE A 66 8.78 -2.57 -27.30
C ILE A 66 7.57 -3.27 -27.92
N ALA A 67 7.09 -4.33 -27.28
CA ALA A 67 5.80 -4.96 -27.57
C ALA A 67 4.68 -4.27 -26.77
N ILE A 68 4.12 -3.17 -27.29
CA ILE A 68 3.16 -2.32 -26.54
C ILE A 68 1.96 -3.11 -25.98
N MET A 69 1.43 -4.09 -26.72
CA MET A 69 0.28 -4.89 -26.24
C MET A 69 0.64 -5.72 -25.01
N ASP A 70 1.84 -6.31 -24.99
CA ASP A 70 2.34 -7.07 -23.84
C ASP A 70 2.54 -6.18 -22.61
N LEU A 71 2.99 -4.93 -22.80
CA LEU A 71 3.08 -3.95 -21.71
C LEU A 71 1.70 -3.58 -21.14
N LEU A 72 0.70 -3.41 -22.01
CA LEU A 72 -0.67 -3.09 -21.58
C LEU A 72 -1.28 -4.22 -20.75
N ASP A 73 -1.05 -5.47 -21.17
CA ASP A 73 -1.51 -6.66 -20.44
C ASP A 73 -0.80 -6.76 -19.09
N LYS A 74 0.53 -6.60 -19.05
CA LYS A 74 1.31 -6.58 -17.80
C LYS A 74 0.83 -5.51 -16.82
N LEU A 75 0.59 -4.27 -17.28
CA LEU A 75 0.07 -3.20 -16.43
C LEU A 75 -1.34 -3.49 -15.91
N GLY A 76 -2.21 -4.04 -16.76
CA GLY A 76 -3.56 -4.47 -16.35
C GLY A 76 -3.52 -5.57 -15.29
N ASP A 77 -2.66 -6.57 -15.48
CA ASP A 77 -2.49 -7.67 -14.54
C ASP A 77 -1.85 -7.22 -13.23
N SER A 78 -0.88 -6.31 -13.26
CA SER A 78 -0.32 -5.69 -12.05
C SER A 78 -1.39 -4.95 -11.26
N TRP A 79 -2.21 -4.13 -11.93
CA TRP A 79 -3.32 -3.43 -11.28
C TRP A 79 -4.30 -4.40 -10.62
N LEU A 80 -4.66 -5.49 -11.32
CA LEU A 80 -5.55 -6.53 -10.80
C LEU A 80 -4.94 -7.25 -9.60
N ALA A 81 -3.64 -7.57 -9.65
CA ALA A 81 -2.93 -8.20 -8.54
C ALA A 81 -2.95 -7.31 -7.29
N VAL A 82 -2.64 -6.02 -7.42
CA VAL A 82 -2.76 -5.07 -6.30
C VAL A 82 -4.20 -5.03 -5.77
N ASN A 83 -5.19 -4.99 -6.65
CA ASN A 83 -6.59 -5.00 -6.22
C ASN A 83 -6.99 -6.31 -5.50
N ARG A 84 -6.39 -7.45 -5.85
CA ARG A 84 -6.58 -8.72 -5.13
C ARG A 84 -5.93 -8.72 -3.76
N CYS A 85 -4.76 -8.09 -3.60
CA CYS A 85 -4.19 -7.84 -2.27
C CYS A 85 -5.16 -7.03 -1.40
N ARG A 86 -5.76 -5.97 -1.97
CA ARG A 86 -6.69 -5.09 -1.26
C ARG A 86 -7.94 -5.77 -0.74
N ILE A 87 -8.41 -6.85 -1.37
CA ILE A 87 -9.55 -7.64 -0.85
C ILE A 87 -9.30 -8.10 0.60
N TYR A 88 -8.05 -8.37 0.95
CA TYR A 88 -7.67 -8.71 2.31
C TYR A 88 -7.39 -7.46 3.15
N THR A 89 -6.70 -6.48 2.58
CA THR A 89 -6.14 -5.35 3.35
C THR A 89 -7.04 -4.11 3.42
N GLU A 90 -8.23 -4.10 2.81
CA GLU A 90 -9.07 -2.88 2.66
C GLU A 90 -9.50 -2.25 3.99
N SER A 91 -9.59 -3.02 5.07
CA SER A 91 -9.92 -2.49 6.40
C SER A 91 -8.73 -1.84 7.10
N ILE A 92 -7.52 -1.97 6.55
CA ILE A 92 -6.27 -1.50 7.14
C ILE A 92 -5.88 -0.19 6.47
N VAL A 93 -6.26 0.93 7.11
CA VAL A 93 -6.12 2.29 6.58
C VAL A 93 -4.70 2.59 6.08
N PHE A 94 -3.68 2.24 6.86
CA PHE A 94 -2.28 2.46 6.48
C PHE A 94 -1.92 1.80 5.14
N LEU A 95 -2.38 0.57 4.89
CA LEU A 95 -2.11 -0.11 3.62
C LEU A 95 -2.90 0.53 2.47
N GLU A 96 -4.13 0.97 2.70
CA GLU A 96 -4.91 1.66 1.67
C GLU A 96 -4.29 3.02 1.28
N GLU A 97 -3.67 3.74 2.22
CA GLU A 97 -2.92 4.97 1.96
C GLU A 97 -1.71 4.75 1.04
N LEU A 98 -1.18 3.52 0.96
CA LEU A 98 -0.08 3.12 0.08
C LEU A 98 -0.58 2.52 -1.24
N LEU A 99 -1.54 1.60 -1.17
CA LEU A 99 -1.98 0.79 -2.29
C LEU A 99 -2.91 1.53 -3.26
N ILE A 100 -3.79 2.42 -2.79
CA ILE A 100 -4.66 3.21 -3.67
C ILE A 100 -3.84 4.14 -4.58
N PRO A 101 -2.89 4.95 -4.07
CA PRO A 101 -2.03 5.78 -4.93
C PRO A 101 -1.21 4.95 -5.92
N ALA A 102 -0.66 3.81 -5.48
CA ALA A 102 0.08 2.90 -6.37
C ALA A 102 -0.79 2.39 -7.53
N MET A 103 -2.04 1.99 -7.25
CA MET A 103 -2.99 1.62 -8.31
C MET A 103 -3.27 2.77 -9.27
N GLY A 104 -3.38 4.00 -8.76
CA GLY A 104 -3.53 5.20 -9.58
C GLY A 104 -2.37 5.36 -10.57
N LEU A 105 -1.13 5.24 -10.08
CA LEU A 105 0.08 5.33 -10.90
C LEU A 105 0.17 4.22 -11.96
N ILE A 106 -0.19 2.98 -11.62
CA ILE A 106 -0.25 1.86 -12.58
C ILE A 106 -1.30 2.14 -13.66
N HIS A 107 -2.47 2.64 -13.26
CA HIS A 107 -3.54 2.99 -14.18
C HIS A 107 -3.15 4.16 -15.09
N ASP A 108 -2.47 5.17 -14.57
CA ASP A 108 -1.95 6.30 -15.33
C ASP A 108 -0.94 5.83 -16.38
N ALA A 109 0.00 4.95 -16.00
CA ALA A 109 0.96 4.33 -16.92
C ALA A 109 0.25 3.59 -18.07
N LYS A 110 -0.80 2.82 -17.75
CA LYS A 110 -1.61 2.11 -18.75
C LYS A 110 -2.31 3.08 -19.70
N CYS A 111 -2.98 4.11 -19.17
CA CYS A 111 -3.66 5.12 -19.96
C CYS A 111 -2.71 5.90 -20.88
N MET A 112 -1.48 6.18 -20.44
CA MET A 112 -0.46 6.81 -21.28
C MET A 112 -0.10 5.94 -22.48
N LEU A 113 0.08 4.63 -22.29
CA LEU A 113 0.34 3.69 -23.39
C LEU A 113 -0.88 3.53 -24.31
N GLU A 114 -2.09 3.39 -23.76
CA GLU A 114 -3.34 3.30 -24.53
C GLU A 114 -3.54 4.55 -25.39
N SER A 115 -3.21 5.73 -24.87
CA SER A 115 -3.27 6.99 -25.62
C SER A 115 -2.29 6.99 -26.81
N CYS A 116 -1.08 6.44 -26.63
CA CYS A 116 -0.12 6.31 -27.73
C CYS A 116 -0.67 5.43 -28.85
N VAL A 117 -1.28 4.29 -28.50
CA VAL A 117 -1.92 3.38 -29.46
C VAL A 117 -3.11 4.04 -30.14
N ALA A 118 -4.02 4.64 -29.37
CA ALA A 118 -5.26 5.22 -29.86
C ALA A 118 -5.01 6.38 -30.84
N TRP A 119 -4.04 7.25 -30.52
CA TRP A 119 -3.67 8.37 -31.37
C TRP A 119 -2.68 8.00 -32.48
N ARG A 120 -2.24 6.74 -32.53
CA ARG A 120 -1.23 6.23 -33.48
C ARG A 120 0.05 7.06 -33.45
N ILE A 121 0.42 7.52 -32.26
CA ILE A 121 1.68 8.22 -32.02
C ILE A 121 2.70 7.22 -31.48
N GLY A 122 3.92 7.28 -32.02
CA GLY A 122 5.02 6.49 -31.48
C GLY A 122 5.32 6.87 -30.04
N LEU A 123 5.91 5.94 -29.30
CA LEU A 123 6.34 6.21 -27.93
C LEU A 123 7.57 7.13 -27.96
N THR A 124 7.37 8.40 -27.66
CA THR A 124 8.50 9.35 -27.55
C THR A 124 9.32 9.05 -26.31
N ASP A 125 10.59 9.44 -26.29
CA ASP A 125 11.45 9.29 -25.11
C ASP A 125 10.86 9.96 -23.86
N ALA A 126 10.16 11.08 -24.03
CA ALA A 126 9.49 11.77 -22.93
C ALA A 126 8.33 10.93 -22.37
N ALA A 127 7.49 10.37 -23.26
CA ALA A 127 6.40 9.49 -22.85
C ALA A 127 6.93 8.23 -22.16
N CYS A 128 7.98 7.60 -22.72
CA CYS A 128 8.63 6.44 -22.12
C CYS A 128 9.13 6.77 -20.69
N ARG A 129 9.86 7.87 -20.51
CA ARG A 129 10.31 8.30 -19.18
C ARG A 129 9.16 8.57 -18.22
N SER A 130 8.06 9.16 -18.67
CA SER A 130 6.88 9.40 -17.84
C SER A 130 6.22 8.10 -17.38
N ILE A 131 6.08 7.13 -18.27
CA ILE A 131 5.51 5.81 -17.95
C ILE A 131 6.42 5.06 -16.98
N VAL A 132 7.73 4.98 -17.27
CA VAL A 132 8.72 4.36 -16.38
C VAL A 132 8.70 5.02 -15.01
N ASN A 133 8.60 6.35 -14.94
CA ASN A 133 8.53 7.06 -13.67
C ASN A 133 7.26 6.70 -12.88
N ALA A 134 6.10 6.63 -13.52
CA ALA A 134 4.85 6.22 -12.87
C ALA A 134 4.95 4.79 -12.31
N VAL A 135 5.49 3.85 -13.11
CA VAL A 135 5.73 2.46 -12.70
C VAL A 135 6.68 2.39 -11.49
N ARG A 136 7.81 3.10 -11.53
CA ARG A 136 8.77 3.16 -10.43
C ARG A 136 8.17 3.71 -9.15
N LEU A 137 7.44 4.82 -9.24
CA LEU A 137 6.82 5.44 -8.08
C LEU A 137 5.77 4.52 -7.46
N ALA A 138 4.97 3.80 -8.27
CA ALA A 138 4.02 2.83 -7.76
C ALA A 138 4.71 1.76 -6.90
N VAL A 139 5.83 1.23 -7.38
CA VAL A 139 6.62 0.21 -6.67
C VAL A 139 7.28 0.78 -5.42
N ILE A 140 7.98 1.91 -5.51
CA ILE A 140 8.83 2.44 -4.42
C ILE A 140 7.99 3.08 -3.32
N GLU A 141 6.95 3.84 -3.67
CA GLU A 141 6.20 4.64 -2.71
C GLU A 141 4.96 3.91 -2.17
N GLY A 142 4.51 2.84 -2.83
CA GLY A 142 3.32 2.10 -2.42
C GLY A 142 3.53 0.61 -2.22
N LEU A 143 3.90 -0.12 -3.28
CA LEU A 143 3.89 -1.60 -3.21
C LEU A 143 4.97 -2.18 -2.31
N ARG A 144 6.21 -1.66 -2.35
CA ARG A 144 7.32 -2.15 -1.51
C ARG A 144 7.08 -1.86 -0.03
N PRO A 145 6.72 -0.63 0.41
CA PRO A 145 6.41 -0.38 1.81
C PRO A 145 5.24 -1.23 2.32
N ALA A 146 4.19 -1.41 1.51
CA ALA A 146 3.06 -2.26 1.89
C ALA A 146 3.48 -3.74 2.04
N LEU A 147 4.32 -4.23 1.13
CA LEU A 147 4.87 -5.59 1.17
C LEU A 147 5.73 -5.81 2.42
N GLU A 148 6.66 -4.89 2.70
CA GLU A 148 7.55 -4.96 3.88
C GLU A 148 6.75 -5.04 5.18
N GLU A 149 5.67 -4.26 5.29
CA GLU A 149 4.79 -4.29 6.47
C GLU A 149 4.06 -5.63 6.60
N LEU A 150 3.49 -6.15 5.50
CA LEU A 150 2.79 -7.43 5.50
C LEU A 150 3.73 -8.59 5.86
N GLU A 151 4.96 -8.59 5.33
CA GLU A 151 5.99 -9.58 5.66
C GLU A 151 6.41 -9.51 7.13
N CYS A 152 6.50 -8.30 7.69
CA CYS A 152 6.75 -8.09 9.11
C CYS A 152 5.65 -8.76 9.96
N TRP A 153 4.37 -8.54 9.63
CA TRP A 153 3.26 -9.17 10.33
C TRP A 153 3.25 -10.68 10.20
N LEU A 154 3.69 -11.23 9.07
CA LEU A 154 3.76 -12.67 8.86
C LEU A 154 4.82 -13.30 9.78
N CYS A 155 5.98 -12.64 9.88
CA CYS A 155 7.05 -13.05 10.78
C CYS A 155 6.61 -13.02 12.26
N GLU A 156 5.85 -12.00 12.66
CA GLU A 156 5.30 -11.92 14.03
C GLU A 156 4.25 -12.99 14.33
N THR A 157 3.54 -13.48 13.32
CA THR A 157 2.48 -14.50 13.48
C THR A 157 3.04 -15.92 13.53
N ALA A 158 4.29 -16.13 13.08
CA ALA A 158 4.96 -17.43 13.09
C ALA A 158 5.67 -17.77 14.42
N VAL A 159 5.66 -16.86 15.39
CA VAL A 159 6.28 -16.99 16.73
C VAL A 159 5.19 -17.27 17.78
#